data_AF-A0A7S1G609-F1
#
_entry.id   AF-A0A7S1G609-F1
#
_cell.length_a   1.000
_cell.length_b   1.000
_cell.length_c   1.000
_cell.angle_alpha   90.00
_cell.angle_beta   90.00
_cell.angle_gamma   90.00
#
_symmetry.space_group_name_H-M   'P 1'
#
loop_
_entity.id
_entity.type
_entity.pdbx_description
1 polymer ?
#
loop_
_entity_poly.entity_id
_entity_poly.type
_entity_poly.pdbx_seq_one_letter_code
_entity_poly.pdbx_strand_id
1 'polypeptide(L)'
;TRIRYFEAALGTSEGADDVKEWTNVGTQTSVFWSFGEGATPLPASVKLFLSVRATDDAGHSVEGYSDGIIVDLTPPVPGEIEHALWAYPTASRYTNRVDQAVLRWHSFSDPESGIVHYEYGLSTTPTG
;
A
#
# COMPACT_ATOMS: atom_id res chain seq x y z
N THR A 1 -9.77 23.46 -30.17
CA THR A 1 -10.80 22.40 -30.14
C THR A 1 -11.22 22.19 -28.70
N ARG A 2 -12.51 21.95 -28.43
CA ARG A 2 -13.05 21.76 -27.07
C ARG A 2 -13.18 20.26 -26.79
N ILE A 3 -12.97 19.86 -25.52
CA ILE A 3 -13.26 18.50 -25.07
C ILE A 3 -14.77 18.30 -24.97
N ARG A 4 -15.27 17.24 -25.61
CA ARG A 4 -16.66 16.82 -25.59
C ARG A 4 -16.97 16.04 -24.31
N TYR A 5 -16.14 15.04 -23.99
CA TYR A 5 -16.24 14.24 -22.78
C TYR A 5 -14.91 13.58 -22.43
N PHE A 6 -14.82 13.12 -21.19
CA PHE A 6 -13.80 12.24 -20.66
C PHE A 6 -14.41 10.88 -20.36
N GLU A 7 -13.60 9.85 -20.46
CA GLU A 7 -13.85 8.52 -19.93
C GLU A 7 -12.75 8.19 -18.93
N ALA A 8 -13.10 7.43 -17.89
CA ALA A 8 -12.14 6.97 -16.90
C ALA A 8 -12.28 5.47 -16.67
N ALA A 9 -11.15 4.80 -16.50
CA ALA A 9 -11.04 3.38 -16.17
C ALA A 9 -10.01 3.17 -15.07
N LEU A 10 -10.09 2.03 -14.38
CA LEU A 10 -9.12 1.59 -13.40
C LEU A 10 -8.63 0.19 -13.80
N GLY A 11 -7.32 0.00 -13.81
CA GLY A 11 -6.75 -1.30 -14.15
C GLY A 11 -5.42 -1.57 -13.47
N THR A 12 -4.94 -2.81 -13.63
CA THR A 12 -3.67 -3.30 -13.08
C THR A 12 -2.44 -2.93 -13.93
N SER A 13 -2.65 -2.32 -15.10
CA SER A 13 -1.62 -1.74 -15.97
C SER A 13 -2.16 -0.49 -16.68
N GLU A 14 -1.28 0.31 -17.27
CA GLU A 14 -1.66 1.53 -18.01
C GLU A 14 -2.64 1.20 -19.15
N GLY A 15 -3.79 1.89 -19.18
CA GLY A 15 -4.83 1.69 -20.19
C GLY A 15 -5.73 0.47 -19.98
N ALA A 16 -5.43 -0.39 -19.01
CA ALA A 16 -6.29 -1.51 -18.65
C ALA A 16 -7.55 -1.05 -17.91
N ASP A 17 -8.58 -1.89 -17.99
CA ASP A 17 -9.92 -1.63 -17.44
C ASP A 17 -10.48 -2.85 -16.67
N ASP A 18 -9.58 -3.74 -16.24
CA ASP A 18 -9.86 -5.01 -15.57
C ASP A 18 -10.38 -4.85 -14.12
N VAL A 19 -10.21 -3.68 -13.51
CA VAL A 19 -10.78 -3.36 -12.18
C VAL A 19 -12.04 -2.52 -12.31
N LYS A 20 -12.04 -1.56 -13.23
CA LYS A 20 -13.20 -0.74 -13.58
C LYS A 20 -13.18 -0.41 -15.07
N GLU A 21 -14.19 -0.90 -15.78
CA GLU A 21 -14.42 -0.61 -17.20
C GLU A 21 -14.50 0.89 -17.49
N TRP A 22 -14.09 1.28 -18.71
CA TRP A 22 -14.20 2.64 -19.22
C TRP A 22 -15.61 3.19 -19.03
N THR A 23 -15.71 4.23 -18.22
CA THR A 23 -16.97 4.89 -17.90
C THR A 23 -16.92 6.33 -18.37
N ASN A 24 -17.90 6.76 -19.17
CA ASN A 24 -18.04 8.16 -19.56
C ASN A 24 -18.42 9.02 -18.35
N VAL A 25 -17.60 10.03 -18.06
CA VAL A 25 -17.78 10.93 -16.91
C VAL A 25 -18.14 12.36 -17.33
N GLY A 26 -18.49 12.55 -18.61
CA GLY A 26 -18.81 13.85 -19.17
C GLY A 26 -17.60 14.78 -19.14
N THR A 27 -17.77 16.02 -18.69
CA THR A 27 -16.67 17.00 -18.61
C THR A 27 -16.04 17.08 -17.21
N GLN A 28 -16.36 16.13 -16.33
CA GLN A 28 -15.79 16.05 -14.99
C GLN A 28 -14.30 15.74 -15.07
N THR A 29 -13.53 16.37 -14.20
CA THR A 29 -12.07 16.19 -14.07
C THR A 29 -11.69 15.36 -12.84
N SER A 30 -12.69 14.78 -12.17
CA SER A 30 -12.53 13.92 -11.00
C SER A 30 -13.55 12.79 -11.05
N VAL A 31 -13.17 11.63 -10.54
CA VAL A 31 -14.03 10.46 -10.42
C VAL A 31 -13.98 9.90 -9.00
N PHE A 32 -15.10 9.36 -8.55
CA PHE A 32 -15.20 8.65 -7.28
C PHE A 32 -15.92 7.32 -7.53
N TRP A 33 -15.26 6.22 -7.17
CA TRP A 33 -15.83 4.88 -7.21
C TRP A 33 -15.85 4.28 -5.82
N SER A 34 -16.99 3.70 -5.45
CA SER A 34 -17.15 2.95 -4.21
C SER A 34 -17.20 1.45 -4.54
N PHE A 35 -16.32 0.68 -3.90
CA PHE A 35 -16.24 -0.77 -3.99
C PHE A 35 -16.82 -1.35 -2.69
N GLY A 36 -18.13 -1.21 -2.50
CA GLY A 36 -18.87 -1.69 -1.32
C GLY A 36 -19.27 -3.17 -1.40
N GLU A 37 -20.05 -3.66 -0.42
CA GLU A 37 -20.59 -5.02 -0.43
C GLU A 37 -21.36 -5.29 -1.74
N GLY A 38 -20.91 -6.28 -2.51
CA GLY A 38 -21.47 -6.66 -3.82
C GLY A 38 -20.67 -6.19 -5.03
N ALA A 39 -19.64 -5.36 -4.86
CA ALA A 39 -18.64 -5.06 -5.90
C ALA A 39 -17.40 -5.95 -5.75
N THR A 40 -16.63 -6.12 -6.83
CA THR A 40 -15.31 -6.76 -6.77
C THR A 40 -14.38 -5.88 -5.91
N PRO A 41 -13.81 -6.40 -4.81
CA PRO A 41 -12.84 -5.67 -4.00
C PRO A 41 -11.64 -5.24 -4.85
N LEU A 42 -10.99 -4.14 -4.46
CA LEU A 42 -9.71 -3.77 -5.06
C LEU A 42 -8.67 -4.86 -4.77
N PRO A 43 -7.85 -5.24 -5.76
CA PRO A 43 -6.79 -6.23 -5.54
C PRO A 43 -5.72 -5.65 -4.62
N ALA A 44 -5.43 -6.35 -3.53
CA ALA A 44 -4.35 -6.01 -2.60
C ALA A 44 -2.99 -6.31 -3.23
N SER A 45 -1.96 -5.56 -2.83
CA SER A 45 -0.56 -5.75 -3.25
C SER A 45 -0.35 -5.67 -4.78
N VAL A 46 -1.30 -5.10 -5.52
CA VAL A 46 -1.22 -4.87 -6.97
C VAL A 46 -1.25 -3.37 -7.23
N LYS A 47 -0.38 -2.92 -8.14
CA LYS A 47 -0.33 -1.51 -8.55
C LYS A 47 -1.49 -1.21 -9.50
N LEU A 48 -2.33 -0.25 -9.12
CA LEU A 48 -3.51 0.20 -9.86
C LEU A 48 -3.24 1.53 -10.55
N PHE A 49 -3.66 1.64 -11.81
CA PHE A 49 -3.47 2.81 -12.66
C PHE A 49 -4.83 3.40 -13.02
N LEU A 50 -5.02 4.69 -12.73
CA LEU A 50 -6.14 5.46 -13.28
C LEU A 50 -5.79 5.82 -14.72
N SER A 51 -6.69 5.46 -15.64
CA SER A 51 -6.59 5.79 -17.06
C SER A 51 -7.71 6.77 -17.42
N VAL A 52 -7.38 7.86 -18.11
CA VAL A 52 -8.34 8.87 -18.56
C VAL A 52 -8.22 9.04 -20.07
N ARG A 53 -9.34 8.99 -20.77
CA ARG A 53 -9.43 9.25 -22.22
C ARG A 53 -10.23 10.52 -22.44
N ALA A 54 -9.67 11.49 -23.15
CA ALA A 54 -10.32 12.75 -23.48
C ALA A 54 -10.69 12.75 -24.96
N THR A 55 -11.97 12.98 -25.28
CA THR A 55 -12.47 13.01 -26.66
C THR A 55 -12.97 14.40 -27.02
N ASP A 56 -12.52 14.94 -28.16
CA ASP A 56 -12.93 16.25 -28.67
C ASP A 56 -14.22 16.21 -29.50
N ASP A 57 -14.76 17.37 -29.86
CA ASP A 57 -15.98 17.47 -30.68
C ASP A 57 -15.80 16.94 -32.12
N ALA A 58 -14.54 16.79 -32.58
CA ALA A 58 -14.20 16.21 -33.88
C ALA A 58 -14.03 14.68 -33.82
N GLY A 59 -14.11 14.07 -32.64
CA GLY A 59 -13.98 12.64 -32.43
C GLY A 59 -12.54 12.14 -32.25
N HIS A 60 -11.56 13.02 -32.07
CA HIS A 60 -10.21 12.60 -31.70
C HIS A 60 -10.13 12.32 -30.21
N SER A 61 -9.39 11.26 -29.85
CA SER A 61 -9.19 10.87 -28.45
C SER A 61 -7.71 10.79 -28.10
N VAL A 62 -7.38 11.16 -26.87
CA VAL A 62 -6.05 10.98 -26.27
C VAL A 62 -6.19 10.37 -24.88
N GLU A 63 -5.24 9.52 -24.50
CA GLU A 63 -5.20 8.88 -23.18
C GLU A 63 -4.07 9.44 -22.32
N GLY A 64 -4.28 9.44 -21.01
CA GLY A 64 -3.28 9.70 -19.99
C GLY A 64 -3.44 8.74 -18.82
N TYR A 65 -2.34 8.43 -18.16
CA TYR A 65 -2.27 7.43 -17.09
C TYR A 65 -1.65 8.04 -15.83
N SER A 66 -2.09 7.61 -14.65
CA SER A 66 -1.48 7.98 -13.37
C SER A 66 -0.19 7.21 -13.11
N ASP A 67 0.65 7.70 -12.19
CA ASP A 67 1.83 6.95 -11.70
C ASP A 67 1.49 5.62 -11.00
N GLY A 68 0.23 5.47 -10.61
CA GLY A 68 -0.37 4.28 -9.99
C GLY A 68 -0.16 4.18 -8.48
N ILE A 69 -1.05 3.44 -7.81
CA ILE A 69 -1.07 3.25 -6.36
C ILE A 69 -1.14 1.78 -5.99
N ILE A 70 -0.58 1.39 -4.85
CA ILE A 70 -0.74 0.03 -4.30
C ILE A 70 -1.73 0.12 -3.14
N VAL A 71 -2.72 -0.78 -3.14
CA VAL A 71 -3.65 -0.93 -2.02
C VAL A 71 -3.04 -1.92 -1.03
N ASP A 72 -2.69 -1.43 0.16
CA ASP A 72 -2.20 -2.24 1.27
C ASP A 72 -3.33 -2.49 2.28
N LEU A 73 -3.67 -3.76 2.49
CA LEU A 73 -4.68 -4.22 3.44
C LEU A 73 -4.10 -5.20 4.47
N THR A 74 -2.77 -5.36 4.49
CA THR A 74 -2.09 -6.41 5.23
C THR A 74 -1.25 -5.82 6.36
N PRO A 75 -1.23 -6.44 7.56
CA PRO A 75 -0.29 -6.03 8.60
C PRO A 75 1.14 -6.43 8.23
N PRO A 76 2.17 -5.73 8.76
CA PRO A 76 3.56 -6.14 8.62
C PRO A 76 3.79 -7.59 9.06
N VAL A 77 4.69 -8.27 8.38
CA VAL A 77 5.12 -9.63 8.71
C VAL A 77 6.04 -9.57 9.94
N PRO A 78 5.77 -10.38 10.98
CA PRO A 78 6.59 -10.41 12.18
C PRO A 78 8.01 -10.90 11.87
N GLY A 79 8.99 -10.19 12.42
CA GLY A 79 10.39 -10.61 12.41
C GLY A 79 10.80 -11.31 13.71
N GLU A 80 12.09 -11.24 14.00
CA GLU A 80 12.68 -11.85 15.19
C GLU A 80 13.04 -10.78 16.22
N ILE A 81 12.79 -11.08 17.50
CA ILE A 81 13.16 -10.26 18.65
C ILE A 81 14.09 -11.07 19.53
N GLU A 82 15.27 -10.52 19.82
CA GLU A 82 16.31 -11.19 20.58
C GLU A 82 16.82 -10.32 21.73
N HIS A 83 17.13 -10.97 22.84
CA HIS A 83 17.90 -10.37 23.92
C HIS A 83 19.38 -10.51 23.54
N ALA A 84 20.06 -9.41 23.22
CA ALA A 84 21.44 -9.44 22.77
C ALA A 84 22.21 -8.28 23.38
N LEU A 85 23.31 -8.56 24.07
CA LEU A 85 24.22 -7.51 24.53
C LEU A 85 24.92 -6.91 23.30
N TRP A 86 25.01 -5.58 23.20
CA TRP A 86 25.57 -4.83 22.05
C TRP A 86 26.90 -5.39 21.51
N ALA A 87 27.73 -5.99 22.37
CA ALA A 87 29.05 -6.51 22.03
C ALA A 87 29.11 -8.03 21.72
N TYR A 88 28.00 -8.78 21.80
CA TYR A 88 27.99 -10.23 21.63
C TYR A 88 27.22 -10.64 20.37
N PRO A 89 27.80 -11.50 19.51
CA PRO A 89 27.12 -11.97 18.29
C PRO A 89 25.94 -12.89 18.60
N THR A 90 25.95 -13.55 19.76
CA THR A 90 24.93 -14.49 20.22
C THR A 90 23.91 -13.83 21.16
N ALA A 91 22.63 -14.11 20.91
CA ALA A 91 21.56 -13.74 21.80
C ALA A 91 21.77 -14.42 23.18
N SER A 92 21.70 -13.63 24.26
CA SER A 92 21.74 -14.13 25.63
C SER A 92 20.42 -13.81 26.31
N ARG A 93 19.74 -14.85 26.80
CA ARG A 93 18.49 -14.71 27.58
C ARG A 93 18.73 -14.18 29.00
N TYR A 94 19.99 -14.01 29.40
CA TYR A 94 20.38 -13.62 30.75
C TYR A 94 21.42 -12.49 30.73
N THR A 95 21.31 -11.58 31.70
CA THR A 95 22.27 -10.49 31.96
C THR A 95 22.58 -10.46 33.46
N ASN A 96 23.83 -10.14 33.82
CA ASN A 96 24.25 -9.89 35.21
C ASN A 96 24.27 -8.39 35.56
N ARG A 97 23.80 -7.54 34.64
CA ARG A 97 23.59 -6.10 34.86
C ARG A 97 22.16 -5.87 35.31
N VAL A 98 21.99 -5.16 36.41
CA VAL A 98 20.67 -4.82 36.98
C VAL A 98 20.06 -3.57 36.33
N ASP A 99 20.88 -2.81 35.61
CA ASP A 99 20.58 -1.52 35.00
C ASP A 99 20.55 -1.58 33.47
N GLN A 100 20.76 -2.76 32.86
CA GLN A 100 20.85 -2.91 31.41
C GLN A 100 20.06 -4.11 30.90
N ALA A 101 19.09 -3.84 30.04
CA ALA A 101 18.50 -4.79 29.12
C ALA A 101 18.81 -4.32 27.70
N VAL A 102 19.39 -5.20 26.88
CA VAL A 102 19.67 -4.88 25.48
C VAL A 102 18.86 -5.83 24.61
N LEU A 103 18.07 -5.24 23.74
CA LEU A 103 17.13 -5.90 22.85
C LEU A 103 17.51 -5.51 21.43
N ARG A 104 17.41 -6.47 20.51
CA ARG A 104 17.50 -6.21 19.07
C ARG A 104 16.34 -6.89 18.39
N TRP A 105 15.82 -6.26 17.35
CA TRP A 105 14.86 -6.87 16.45
C TRP A 105 15.31 -6.68 15.01
N HIS A 106 14.98 -7.66 14.18
CA HIS A 106 15.34 -7.67 12.77
C HIS A 106 14.35 -8.55 11.99
N SER A 107 14.45 -8.53 10.66
CA SER A 107 13.62 -9.35 9.77
C SER A 107 12.11 -9.05 9.79
N PHE A 108 11.67 -7.96 10.42
CA PHE A 108 10.32 -7.44 10.20
C PHE A 108 10.26 -6.88 8.79
N SER A 109 9.15 -7.12 8.09
CA SER A 109 8.97 -6.61 6.73
C SER A 109 7.52 -6.34 6.42
N ASP A 110 7.30 -5.33 5.60
CA ASP A 110 6.02 -5.02 4.98
C ASP A 110 6.35 -4.74 3.50
N PRO A 111 6.21 -5.75 2.62
CA PRO A 111 6.55 -5.62 1.20
C PRO A 111 5.75 -4.54 0.47
N GLU A 112 4.54 -4.25 0.94
CA GLU A 112 3.57 -3.37 0.30
C GLU A 112 3.82 -1.90 0.64
N SER A 113 3.99 -1.57 1.93
CA SER A 113 4.11 -0.19 2.40
C SER A 113 5.37 0.10 3.22
N GLY A 114 6.09 -0.94 3.64
CA GLY A 114 7.27 -0.81 4.50
C GLY A 114 6.91 -0.51 5.96
N ILE A 115 7.93 -0.44 6.81
CA ILE A 115 7.74 -0.22 8.25
C ILE A 115 8.10 1.23 8.59
N VAL A 116 7.11 1.99 9.06
CA VAL A 116 7.26 3.41 9.39
C VAL A 116 7.94 3.61 10.75
N HIS A 117 7.59 2.82 11.75
CA HIS A 117 8.13 2.95 13.09
C HIS A 117 8.06 1.62 13.85
N TYR A 118 8.82 1.54 14.94
CA TYR A 118 8.79 0.43 15.89
C TYR A 118 8.49 0.99 17.28
N GLU A 119 7.61 0.32 18.01
CA GLU A 119 7.35 0.59 19.43
C GLU A 119 7.77 -0.60 20.27
N TYR A 120 8.26 -0.36 21.49
CA TYR A 120 8.66 -1.41 22.42
C TYR A 120 8.23 -1.07 23.84
N GLY A 121 7.92 -2.12 24.61
CA GLY A 121 7.59 -2.04 26.02
C GLY A 121 8.25 -3.18 26.78
N LEU A 122 8.62 -2.91 28.04
CA LEU A 122 9.15 -3.92 28.95
C LEU A 122 8.11 -4.20 30.03
N SER A 123 7.73 -5.46 30.20
CA SER A 123 6.88 -5.91 31.30
C SER A 123 7.48 -7.14 31.99
N THR A 124 7.13 -7.31 33.25
CA THR A 124 7.43 -8.52 34.04
C THR A 124 6.46 -9.66 33.75
N THR A 125 5.42 -9.43 32.94
CA THR A 125 4.41 -10.41 32.53
C THR A 125 4.27 -10.45 31.00
N PRO A 126 3.98 -11.61 30.39
CA PRO A 126 3.90 -11.76 28.93
C PRO A 126 2.81 -10.92 28.24
N THR A 127 1.82 -10.42 29.00
CA THR A 127 0.64 -9.72 28.47
C THR A 127 0.56 -8.24 28.84
N GLY A 128 1.59 -7.71 29.52
CA GLY A 128 1.45 -6.45 30.27
C GLY A 128 0.92 -6.70 31.66
#